data_AF-A0A3A6TK26-F1
#
_entry.id   AF-A0A3A6TK26-F1
#
_cell.length_a   1.000
_cell.length_b   1.000
_cell.length_c   1.000
_cell.angle_alpha   90.00
_cell.angle_beta   90.00
_cell.angle_gamma   90.00
#
_symmetry.space_group_name_H-M   'P 1'
#
loop_
_entity.id
_entity.type
_entity.pdbx_description
1 polymer ?
#
loop_
_entity_poly.entity_id
_entity_poly.type
_entity_poly.pdbx_seq_one_letter_code
_entity_poly.pdbx_strand_id
1 'polypeptide(L)'
;MLDITDNIIQLEKSLFTEKVRASKSKLNTLIADDFIEVASTGARFGKTEVLNRLPDESTFIVKTSSFEGRVLSNDSVMLVYQSAFKRGEDELIIKEPSATISIYPIELN
;
A
#
# COMPACT_ATOMS: atom_id res chain seq x y z
N MET A 1 3.59 17.27 16.40
CA MET A 1 4.02 15.92 15.96
C MET A 1 2.75 15.21 15.51
N LEU A 2 2.68 14.77 14.26
CA LEU A 2 1.53 13.98 13.77
C LEU A 2 1.44 12.67 14.56
N ASP A 3 0.22 12.16 14.75
CA ASP A 3 0.02 10.83 15.31
C ASP A 3 0.73 9.79 14.43
N ILE A 4 1.28 8.73 15.02
CA ILE A 4 2.01 7.70 14.26
C ILE A 4 1.10 7.09 13.19
N THR A 5 -0.18 6.88 13.51
CA THR A 5 -1.16 6.35 12.56
C THR A 5 -1.34 7.29 11.36
N ASP A 6 -1.44 8.60 11.61
CA ASP A 6 -1.59 9.59 10.54
C ASP A 6 -0.38 9.59 9.60
N ASN A 7 0.83 9.46 10.14
CA ASN A 7 2.05 9.34 9.32
C ASN A 7 2.02 8.07 8.46
N ILE A 8 1.66 6.93 9.04
CA ILE A 8 1.56 5.67 8.28
C ILE A 8 0.48 5.76 7.20
N ILE A 9 -0.65 6.41 7.47
CA ILE A 9 -1.70 6.64 6.46
C ILE A 9 -1.17 7.50 5.30
N GLN A 10 -0.35 8.52 5.58
CA GLN A 10 0.25 9.35 4.53
C GLN A 10 1.24 8.56 3.67
N LEU A 11 2.06 7.71 4.29
CA LEU A 11 3.00 6.83 3.59
C LEU A 11 2.26 5.81 2.71
N GLU A 12 1.22 5.18 3.24
CA GLU A 12 0.34 4.27 2.47
C GLU A 12 -0.28 4.99 1.27
N LYS A 13 -0.87 6.18 1.47
CA LYS A 13 -1.42 6.98 0.37
C LYS A 13 -0.38 7.35 -0.68
N SER A 14 0.87 7.56 -0.27
CA SER A 14 1.95 7.87 -1.21
C SER A 14 2.23 6.72 -2.18
N LEU A 15 2.09 5.45 -1.75
CA LEU A 15 2.24 4.25 -2.57
C LEU A 15 1.19 4.13 -3.68
N PHE A 16 0.09 4.88 -3.60
CA PHE A 16 -0.92 4.94 -4.67
C PHE A 16 -0.63 6.02 -5.71
N THR A 17 0.31 6.92 -5.45
CA THR A 17 0.60 8.02 -6.39
C THR A 17 1.44 7.51 -7.57
N GLU A 18 1.10 7.94 -8.78
CA GLU A 18 1.85 7.60 -10.00
C GLU A 18 3.35 7.92 -9.86
N LYS A 19 3.67 9.08 -9.28
CA LYS A 19 5.05 9.52 -9.03
C LYS A 19 5.88 8.54 -8.18
N VAL A 20 5.24 7.84 -7.24
CA VAL A 20 5.90 6.83 -6.39
C VAL A 20 5.89 5.48 -7.10
N ARG A 21 4.74 5.06 -7.63
CA ARG A 21 4.58 3.76 -8.32
C ARG A 21 5.52 3.59 -9.52
N ALA A 22 5.71 4.64 -10.31
CA ALA A 22 6.63 4.66 -11.45
C ALA A 22 8.11 4.68 -11.06
N SER A 23 8.45 4.80 -9.77
CA SER A 23 9.82 4.97 -9.30
C SER A 23 10.25 3.82 -8.41
N LYS A 24 10.98 2.87 -9.00
CA LYS A 24 11.58 1.74 -8.29
C LYS A 24 12.40 2.18 -7.07
N SER A 25 13.13 3.29 -7.18
CA SER A 25 13.91 3.84 -6.05
C SER A 25 13.02 4.29 -4.89
N LYS A 26 11.93 5.03 -5.15
CA LYS A 26 11.01 5.48 -4.09
C LYS A 26 10.25 4.32 -3.47
N LEU A 27 9.79 3.37 -4.29
CA LEU A 27 9.17 2.14 -3.78
C LEU A 27 10.12 1.38 -2.87
N ASN A 28 11.41 1.28 -3.23
CA ASN A 28 12.40 0.56 -2.43
C ASN A 28 12.63 1.18 -1.04
N THR A 29 12.46 2.50 -0.91
CA THR A 29 12.51 3.22 0.37
C THR A 29 11.27 2.97 1.23
N LEU A 30 10.08 2.91 0.61
CA LEU A 30 8.81 2.81 1.34
C LEU A 30 8.40 1.37 1.68
N ILE A 31 8.89 0.38 0.94
CA ILE A 31 8.52 -1.02 1.10
C ILE A 31 9.60 -1.74 1.92
N ALA A 32 9.21 -2.34 3.04
CA ALA A 32 10.10 -3.11 3.91
C ALA A 32 10.76 -4.31 3.20
N ASP A 33 11.97 -4.68 3.60
CA ASP A 33 12.74 -5.75 2.94
C ASP A 33 12.07 -7.13 3.01
N ASP A 34 11.30 -7.39 4.06
CA ASP A 34 10.54 -8.61 4.30
C ASP A 34 9.07 -8.51 3.84
N PHE A 35 8.74 -7.49 3.04
CA PHE A 35 7.38 -7.23 2.55
C PHE A 35 6.79 -8.43 1.80
N ILE A 36 5.52 -8.70 2.10
CA ILE A 36 4.67 -9.69 1.42
C ILE A 36 3.30 -9.07 1.11
N GLU A 37 2.92 -9.04 -0.17
CA GLU A 37 1.56 -8.77 -0.62
C GLU A 37 0.81 -10.08 -0.79
N VAL A 38 -0.37 -10.20 -0.19
CA VAL A 38 -1.28 -11.33 -0.39
C VAL A 38 -2.51 -10.86 -1.16
N ALA A 39 -2.63 -11.28 -2.42
CA ALA A 39 -3.75 -10.91 -3.27
C ALA A 39 -5.04 -11.65 -2.88
N SER A 40 -6.19 -11.17 -3.37
CA SER A 40 -7.48 -11.84 -3.15
C SER A 40 -7.57 -13.25 -3.74
N THR A 41 -6.62 -13.62 -4.62
CA THR A 41 -6.46 -14.98 -5.16
C THR A 41 -5.65 -15.90 -4.24
N GLY A 42 -5.07 -15.38 -3.15
CA GLY A 42 -4.10 -16.08 -2.30
C GLY A 42 -2.67 -16.07 -2.85
N ALA A 43 -2.42 -15.49 -4.03
CA ALA A 43 -1.07 -15.32 -4.56
C ALA A 43 -0.25 -14.40 -3.64
N ARG A 44 1.03 -14.74 -3.45
CA ARG A 44 1.98 -14.00 -2.61
C ARG A 44 3.05 -13.36 -3.47
N PHE A 45 3.33 -12.08 -3.25
CA PHE A 45 4.37 -11.33 -3.94
C PHE A 45 5.31 -10.70 -2.92
N GLY A 46 6.62 -10.87 -3.10
CA GLY A 46 7.63 -10.21 -2.28
C GLY A 46 8.00 -8.83 -2.81
N LYS A 47 8.90 -8.15 -2.09
CA LYS A 47 9.43 -6.84 -2.48
C LYS A 47 9.97 -6.85 -3.91
N THR A 48 10.77 -7.86 -4.29
CA THR A 48 11.37 -7.92 -5.63
C THR A 48 10.33 -7.97 -6.74
N GLU A 49 9.28 -8.79 -6.60
CA GLU A 49 8.20 -8.87 -7.57
C GLU A 49 7.44 -7.54 -7.67
N VAL A 50 7.14 -6.90 -6.54
CA VAL A 50 6.45 -5.61 -6.51
C VAL A 50 7.29 -4.49 -7.14
N LEU A 51 8.58 -4.43 -6.83
CA LEU A 51 9.50 -3.42 -7.40
C LEU A 51 9.68 -3.53 -8.92
N ASN A 52 9.46 -4.72 -9.48
CA ASN A 52 9.50 -4.93 -10.93
C ASN A 52 8.12 -4.72 -11.58
N ARG A 53 7.03 -5.06 -10.89
CA ARG A 53 5.66 -4.99 -11.41
C ARG A 53 5.11 -3.56 -11.43
N LEU A 54 5.26 -2.81 -10.34
CA LEU A 54 4.54 -1.55 -10.16
C LEU A 54 4.97 -0.43 -11.12
N PRO A 55 6.27 -0.26 -11.46
CA PRO A 55 6.68 0.80 -12.39
C PRO A 55 6.11 0.66 -13.79
N ASP A 56 5.83 -0.58 -14.21
CA ASP A 56 5.34 -0.91 -15.55
C ASP A 56 3.83 -1.19 -15.58
N GLU A 57 3.14 -1.05 -14.44
CA GLU A 57 1.67 -1.25 -14.37
C GLU A 57 0.97 -0.08 -15.09
N SER A 58 -0.03 -0.40 -15.93
CA SER A 58 -0.91 0.59 -16.57
C SER A 58 -1.55 1.52 -15.54
N THR A 59 -2.08 2.67 -15.98
CA THR A 59 -2.74 3.68 -15.11
C THR A 59 -3.55 3.04 -13.98
N PHE A 60 -3.13 3.33 -12.76
CA PHE A 60 -3.70 2.75 -11.54
C PHE A 60 -4.24 3.90 -10.68
N ILE A 61 -5.56 3.97 -10.56
CA ILE A 61 -6.23 4.94 -9.70
C ILE A 61 -6.76 4.20 -8.49
N VAL A 62 -6.37 4.61 -7.29
CA VAL A 62 -6.91 4.08 -6.03
C VAL A 62 -7.66 5.17 -5.31
N LYS A 63 -8.85 4.81 -4.82
CA LYS A 63 -9.57 5.57 -3.80
C LYS A 63 -9.57 4.77 -2.52
N THR A 64 -9.22 5.42 -1.42
CA THR A 64 -9.17 4.82 -0.09
C THR A 64 -9.98 5.62 0.90
N SER A 65 -10.68 4.94 1.79
CA SER A 65 -11.49 5.55 2.86
C SER A 65 -11.47 4.69 4.11
N SER A 66 -12.04 5.22 5.20
CA SER A 66 -12.29 4.45 6.42
C SER A 66 -11.02 3.81 7.01
N PHE A 67 -9.94 4.59 7.09
CA PHE A 67 -8.69 4.11 7.70
C PHE A 67 -8.87 3.91 9.20
N GLU A 68 -8.46 2.74 9.68
CA GLU A 68 -8.29 2.38 11.07
C GLU A 68 -6.84 1.93 11.29
N GLY A 69 -6.13 2.57 12.20
CA GLY A 69 -4.80 2.14 12.60
C GLY A 69 -4.78 1.53 13.98
N ARG A 70 -3.93 0.53 14.17
CA ARG A 70 -3.65 -0.11 15.46
C ARG A 70 -2.16 -0.27 15.61
N VAL A 71 -1.59 0.36 16.64
CA VAL A 71 -0.21 0.11 17.06
C VAL A 71 -0.15 -1.30 17.65
N LEU A 72 0.69 -2.17 17.09
CA LEU A 72 0.86 -3.54 17.58
C LEU A 72 2.06 -3.67 18.51
N SER A 73 3.10 -2.85 18.28
CA SER A 73 4.33 -2.79 19.06
C SER A 73 4.98 -1.41 18.91
N ASN A 74 6.11 -1.20 19.58
CA ASN A 74 6.88 0.05 19.47
C ASN A 74 7.38 0.33 18.05
N ASP A 75 7.44 -0.71 17.21
CA ASP A 75 8.01 -0.69 15.87
C ASP A 75 7.02 -1.12 14.79
N SER A 76 5.72 -1.33 15.09
CA SER A 76 4.77 -1.74 14.06
C SER A 76 3.35 -1.18 14.23
N VAL A 77 2.76 -0.83 13.08
CA VAL A 77 1.37 -0.38 12.98
C VAL A 77 0.65 -1.23 11.93
N MET A 78 -0.55 -1.68 12.28
CA MET A 78 -1.49 -2.28 11.35
C MET A 78 -2.48 -1.22 10.88
N LEU A 79 -2.62 -1.06 9.58
CA LEU A 79 -3.70 -0.28 8.95
C LEU A 79 -4.74 -1.21 8.36
N VAL A 80 -6.01 -0.89 8.57
CA VAL A 80 -7.17 -1.48 7.90
C VAL A 80 -7.95 -0.36 7.21
N TYR A 81 -8.28 -0.53 5.93
CA TYR A 81 -9.04 0.47 5.19
C TYR A 81 -9.83 -0.14 4.04
N GLN A 82 -10.81 0.62 3.54
CA GLN A 82 -11.55 0.29 2.33
C GLN A 82 -10.85 0.87 1.11
N SER A 83 -10.73 0.09 0.04
CA SER A 83 -10.14 0.54 -1.22
C SER A 83 -10.98 0.16 -2.43
N ALA A 84 -11.02 1.05 -3.41
CA ALA A 84 -11.53 0.81 -4.75
C ALA A 84 -10.46 1.22 -5.75
N PHE A 85 -10.25 0.43 -6.80
CA PHE A 85 -9.22 0.73 -7.79
C PHE A 85 -9.71 0.54 -9.21
N LYS A 86 -9.07 1.28 -10.12
CA LYS A 86 -9.22 1.19 -11.57
C LYS A 86 -7.86 0.90 -12.18
N ARG A 87 -7.81 -0.06 -13.11
CA ARG A 87 -6.63 -0.40 -13.92
C ARG A 87 -6.92 -0.07 -15.38
N GLY A 88 -6.05 0.68 -16.03
CA GLY A 88 -6.22 1.06 -17.43
C GLY A 88 -7.52 1.84 -17.68
N GLU A 89 -8.23 1.54 -18.76
CA GLU A 89 -9.51 2.17 -19.11
C GLU A 89 -10.72 1.54 -18.41
N ASP A 90 -10.54 0.43 -17.69
CA ASP A 90 -11.61 -0.34 -17.05
C ASP A 90 -12.45 0.52 -16.09
N GLU A 91 -13.70 0.13 -15.81
CA GLU A 91 -14.49 0.83 -14.81
C GLU A 91 -13.86 0.74 -13.41
N LEU A 92 -14.20 1.67 -12.52
CA LEU A 92 -13.79 1.59 -11.12
C LEU A 92 -14.37 0.32 -10.52
N ILE A 93 -13.51 -0.67 -10.26
CA ILE A 93 -13.91 -1.90 -9.60
C ILE A 93 -14.00 -1.58 -8.10
N ILE A 94 -15.22 -1.35 -7.65
CA ILE A 94 -15.54 -1.37 -6.22
C ILE A 94 -15.50 -2.85 -5.84
N LYS A 95 -14.41 -3.29 -5.21
CA LYS A 95 -14.48 -4.55 -4.47
C LYS A 95 -15.39 -4.29 -3.26
N GLU A 96 -16.37 -5.18 -3.04
CA GLU A 96 -17.07 -5.33 -1.75
C GLU A 96 -16.07 -5.10 -0.61
N PRO A 97 -16.43 -4.40 0.48
CA PRO A 97 -15.48 -3.79 1.41
C PRO A 97 -14.34 -4.74 1.77
N SER A 98 -13.24 -4.61 1.03
CA SER A 98 -12.06 -5.44 1.23
C SER A 98 -11.20 -4.69 2.23
N ALA A 99 -11.16 -5.20 3.45
CA ALA A 99 -10.19 -4.75 4.44
C ALA A 99 -8.78 -5.05 3.90
N THR A 100 -8.10 -4.03 3.39
CA THR A 100 -6.66 -4.16 3.11
C THR A 100 -5.94 -4.04 4.44
N ILE A 101 -5.17 -5.07 4.80
CA ILE A 101 -4.30 -5.04 5.98
C ILE A 101 -2.89 -4.73 5.50
N SER A 102 -2.37 -3.59 5.90
CA SER A 102 -0.98 -3.20 5.66
C SER A 102 -0.27 -3.07 7.00
N ILE A 103 0.85 -3.78 7.17
CA ILE A 103 1.68 -3.70 8.37
C ILE A 103 2.96 -2.98 8.00
N TYR A 104 3.24 -1.91 8.74
CA TYR A 104 4.40 -1.06 8.51
C TYR A 104 5.36 -1.16 9.68
N PRO A 105 6.67 -1.38 9.44
CA PRO A 105 7.67 -1.08 10.45
C PRO A 105 7.72 0.45 10.66
N ILE A 106 7.86 0.89 11.90
CA ILE A 106 7.97 2.32 12.26
C ILE A 106 9.34 2.88 11.87
N GLU A 107 10.34 2.03 11.65
CA GLU A 107 11.65 2.41 11.11
C GLU A 107 11.61 2.54 9.57
N LEU A 108 10.91 3.55 9.05
CA LEU A 108 11.04 3.94 7.64
C LEU A 108 12.01 5.14 7.55
N ASN A 109 13.24 4.85 7.15
CA ASN A 109 14.32 5.82 6.87
C ASN A 109 14.08 6.60 5.57
#